data_AF-X0UU01-F1
#
_entry.id   AF-X0UU01-F1
#
_cell.length_a   1.000
_cell.length_b   1.000
_cell.length_c   1.000
_cell.angle_alpha   90.00
_cell.angle_beta   90.00
_cell.angle_gamma   90.00
#
_symmetry.space_group_name_H-M   'P 1'
#
loop_
_entity.id
_entity.type
_entity.pdbx_description
1 polymer ?
#
loop_
_entity_poly.entity_id
_entity_poly.type
_entity_poly.pdbx_seq_one_letter_code
_entity_poly.pdbx_strand_id
1 'polypeptide(L)'
;MKGEMLLKAVESVTDSWRKQRKKEERGRPEVKARRRKIMYCAAYEYSERVTIKEAAYACMEEAYMKASAGGTLPAHARQIMYAARPTILENAQDRYGEPLELRSEYFTQTLLPDYVAEHGVAWDVVFDARGHLTEPHTDLTVPLGTLDVRWYNGKMREKRTDDVTWSTVKEAYPTYGPNHRYGAVLF
;
A
#
# COMPACT_ATOMS: atom_id res chain seq x y z
N MET A 1 -37.54 2.32 -54.63
CA MET A 1 -38.44 3.23 -53.89
C MET A 1 -39.40 2.50 -52.92
N LYS A 2 -40.36 1.66 -53.36
CA LYS A 2 -41.37 1.09 -52.43
C LYS A 2 -40.80 0.17 -51.32
N GLY A 3 -39.78 -0.64 -51.64
CA GLY A 3 -39.15 -1.52 -50.65
C GLY A 3 -38.39 -0.78 -49.54
N GLU A 4 -37.81 0.38 -49.87
CA GLU A 4 -37.11 1.24 -48.91
C GLU A 4 -38.04 1.86 -47.88
N MET A 5 -39.26 2.22 -48.30
CA MET A 5 -40.27 2.77 -47.40
C MET A 5 -40.81 1.71 -46.43
N LEU A 6 -40.96 0.46 -46.89
CA LEU A 6 -41.35 -0.66 -46.03
C LEU A 6 -40.30 -0.94 -44.96
N LEU A 7 -39.00 -0.93 -45.33
CA LEU A 7 -37.91 -1.10 -44.38
C LEU A 7 -37.91 -0.01 -43.31
N LYS A 8 -38.04 1.27 -43.70
CA LYS A 8 -38.10 2.40 -42.74
C LYS A 8 -39.28 2.29 -41.79
N ALA A 9 -40.45 1.86 -42.27
CA ALA A 9 -41.62 1.69 -41.43
C ALA A 9 -41.40 0.58 -40.39
N VAL A 10 -40.82 -0.56 -40.80
CA VAL A 10 -40.52 -1.68 -39.89
C VAL A 10 -39.43 -1.30 -38.88
N GLU A 11 -38.38 -0.59 -39.30
CA GLU A 11 -37.33 -0.08 -38.40
C GLU A 11 -37.91 0.88 -37.36
N SER A 12 -38.81 1.78 -37.77
CA SER A 12 -39.44 2.74 -36.86
C SER A 12 -40.26 2.04 -35.76
N VAL A 13 -41.04 1.03 -36.12
CA VAL A 13 -41.87 0.30 -35.15
C VAL A 13 -41.02 -0.56 -34.20
N THR A 14 -39.87 -1.07 -34.67
CA THR A 14 -38.99 -1.94 -33.87
C THR A 14 -37.92 -1.20 -33.07
N ASP A 15 -37.71 0.11 -33.31
CA ASP A 15 -36.68 0.90 -32.64
C ASP A 15 -36.90 1.02 -31.12
N SER A 16 -38.15 1.10 -30.68
CA SER A 16 -38.52 1.12 -29.25
C SER A 16 -38.09 -0.18 -28.54
N TRP A 17 -38.37 -1.32 -29.16
CA TRP A 17 -37.99 -2.64 -28.64
C TRP A 17 -36.48 -2.85 -28.65
N ARG A 18 -35.79 -2.41 -29.73
CA ARG A 18 -34.32 -2.40 -29.81
C ARG A 18 -33.68 -1.58 -28.70
N LYS A 19 -34.22 -0.38 -28.43
CA LYS A 19 -33.76 0.50 -27.34
C LYS A 19 -33.93 -0.16 -25.98
N GLN A 20 -35.07 -0.80 -25.74
CA GLN A 20 -35.33 -1.55 -24.51
C GLN A 20 -34.34 -2.71 -24.33
N ARG A 21 -34.13 -3.55 -25.35
CA ARG A 21 -33.19 -4.68 -25.31
C ARG A 21 -31.75 -4.23 -25.03
N LYS A 22 -31.29 -3.15 -25.67
CA LYS A 22 -29.97 -2.56 -25.38
C LYS A 22 -29.86 -2.02 -23.95
N LYS A 23 -30.94 -1.46 -23.39
CA LYS A 23 -30.96 -0.98 -22.00
C LYS A 23 -30.88 -2.12 -21.01
N GLU A 24 -31.59 -3.23 -21.25
CA GLU A 24 -31.51 -4.45 -20.45
C GLU A 24 -30.12 -5.09 -20.50
N GLU A 25 -29.49 -5.15 -21.68
CA GLU A 25 -28.12 -5.64 -21.83
C GLU A 25 -27.10 -4.78 -21.08
N ARG A 26 -27.27 -3.46 -21.08
CA ARG A 26 -26.43 -2.52 -20.30
C ARG A 26 -26.63 -2.68 -18.79
N GLY A 27 -27.86 -2.94 -18.33
CA GLY A 27 -28.15 -3.15 -16.91
C GLY A 27 -27.75 -4.53 -16.37
N ARG A 28 -27.60 -5.56 -17.23
CA ARG A 28 -27.21 -6.92 -16.81
C ARG A 28 -25.87 -6.98 -16.06
N PRO A 29 -24.78 -6.34 -16.53
CA PRO A 29 -23.53 -6.24 -15.78
C PRO A 29 -23.72 -5.62 -14.39
N GLU A 30 -24.49 -4.53 -14.30
CA GLU A 30 -24.72 -3.80 -13.04
C GLU A 30 -25.55 -4.62 -12.05
N VAL A 31 -26.60 -5.32 -12.51
CA VAL A 31 -27.41 -6.22 -11.69
C VAL A 31 -26.59 -7.42 -11.21
N LYS A 32 -25.72 -7.98 -12.07
CA LYS A 32 -24.79 -9.06 -11.68
C LYS A 32 -23.74 -8.56 -10.69
N ALA A 33 -23.19 -7.37 -10.88
CA ALA A 33 -22.21 -6.76 -9.97
C ALA A 33 -22.84 -6.45 -8.61
N ARG A 34 -24.07 -5.90 -8.59
CA ARG A 34 -24.82 -5.63 -7.36
C ARG A 34 -25.18 -6.91 -6.62
N ARG A 35 -25.62 -7.97 -7.32
CA ARG A 35 -25.82 -9.30 -6.71
C ARG A 35 -24.53 -9.88 -6.14
N ARG A 36 -23.42 -9.80 -6.87
CA ARG A 36 -22.10 -10.22 -6.36
C ARG A 36 -21.70 -9.44 -5.12
N LYS A 37 -21.91 -8.12 -5.10
CA LYS A 37 -21.60 -7.27 -3.95
C LYS A 37 -22.47 -7.61 -2.73
N ILE A 38 -23.78 -7.79 -2.91
CA ILE A 38 -24.69 -8.19 -1.83
C ILE A 38 -24.33 -9.58 -1.30
N MET A 39 -24.04 -10.53 -2.19
CA MET A 39 -23.62 -11.88 -1.80
C MET A 39 -22.26 -11.86 -1.08
N TYR A 40 -21.34 -10.98 -1.50
CA TYR A 40 -20.06 -10.76 -0.84
C TYR A 40 -20.25 -10.18 0.57
N CYS A 41 -21.07 -9.14 0.72
CA CYS A 41 -21.37 -8.55 2.02
C CYS A 41 -22.08 -9.55 2.96
N ALA A 42 -23.09 -10.26 2.46
CA ALA A 42 -23.82 -11.25 3.26
C ALA A 42 -22.97 -12.46 3.65
N ALA A 43 -22.04 -12.91 2.79
CA ALA A 43 -21.11 -13.98 3.14
C ALA A 43 -20.02 -13.52 4.10
N TYR A 44 -19.64 -12.24 4.05
CA TYR A 44 -18.66 -11.63 4.96
C TYR A 44 -19.24 -11.43 6.38
N GLU A 45 -20.51 -11.03 6.50
CA GLU A 45 -21.19 -10.85 7.79
C GLU A 45 -21.53 -12.17 8.51
N TYR A 46 -21.56 -13.31 7.81
CA TYR A 46 -22.06 -14.58 8.35
C TYR A 46 -21.01 -15.70 8.43
N SER A 47 -19.74 -15.44 8.11
CA SER A 47 -18.71 -16.47 8.26
C SER A 47 -18.09 -16.43 9.66
N GLU A 48 -18.19 -17.52 10.42
CA GLU A 48 -17.39 -17.78 11.64
C GLU A 48 -15.87 -17.92 11.35
N ARG A 49 -15.42 -17.50 10.17
CA ARG A 49 -14.05 -17.68 9.70
C ARG A 49 -13.20 -16.51 10.14
N VAL A 50 -12.04 -16.82 10.68
CA VAL A 50 -11.01 -15.82 10.96
C VAL A 50 -10.29 -15.49 9.67
N THR A 51 -10.39 -14.24 9.24
CA THR A 51 -9.65 -13.72 8.09
C THR A 51 -8.18 -13.47 8.44
N ILE A 52 -7.31 -13.31 7.43
CA ILE A 52 -5.89 -12.93 7.64
C ILE A 52 -5.80 -11.62 8.43
N LYS A 53 -6.66 -10.63 8.15
CA LYS A 53 -6.63 -9.34 8.86
C LYS A 53 -6.92 -9.54 10.34
N GLU A 54 -7.96 -10.28 10.68
CA GLU A 54 -8.35 -10.54 12.07
C GLU A 54 -7.29 -11.35 12.82
N ALA A 55 -6.78 -12.43 12.22
CA ALA A 55 -5.70 -13.22 12.82
C ALA A 55 -4.43 -12.38 13.02
N ALA A 56 -4.06 -11.55 12.04
CA ALA A 56 -2.89 -10.68 12.15
C ALA A 56 -3.06 -9.64 13.25
N TYR A 57 -4.25 -9.04 13.37
CA TYR A 57 -4.54 -8.00 14.36
C TYR A 57 -4.52 -8.57 15.77
N ALA A 58 -4.96 -9.82 15.95
CA ALA A 58 -4.93 -10.51 17.25
C ALA A 58 -3.50 -10.77 17.76
N CYS A 59 -2.52 -11.01 16.89
CA CYS A 59 -1.15 -11.33 17.28
C CYS A 59 -0.13 -10.20 17.02
N MET A 60 -0.57 -9.03 16.52
CA MET A 60 0.33 -7.99 16.03
C MET A 60 1.22 -7.42 17.14
N GLU A 61 0.65 -7.17 18.31
CA GLU A 61 1.38 -6.61 19.46
C GLU A 61 2.44 -7.58 19.98
N GLU A 62 2.08 -8.85 20.17
CA GLU A 62 3.03 -9.88 20.61
C GLU A 62 4.18 -10.04 19.60
N ALA A 63 3.86 -10.05 18.31
CA ALA A 63 4.85 -10.14 17.25
C ALA A 63 5.79 -8.93 17.24
N TYR A 64 5.27 -7.72 17.46
CA TYR A 64 6.09 -6.52 17.59
C TYR A 64 6.99 -6.58 18.82
N MET A 65 6.46 -6.94 19.99
CA MET A 65 7.24 -7.04 21.23
C MET A 65 8.37 -8.06 21.09
N LYS A 66 8.12 -9.18 20.41
CA LYS A 66 9.14 -10.19 20.13
C LYS A 66 10.23 -9.68 19.18
N ALA A 67 9.87 -8.93 18.15
CA ALA A 67 10.83 -8.39 17.18
C ALA A 67 11.65 -7.20 17.72
N SER A 68 11.06 -6.40 18.60
CA SER A 68 11.65 -5.16 19.16
C SER A 68 12.42 -5.36 20.47
N ALA A 69 12.62 -6.61 20.92
CA ALA A 69 13.15 -6.90 22.26
C ALA A 69 12.37 -6.16 23.37
N GLY A 70 11.04 -6.31 23.35
CA GLY A 70 10.12 -5.68 24.30
C GLY A 70 9.95 -4.17 24.09
N GLY A 71 10.06 -3.68 22.86
CA GLY A 71 9.92 -2.26 22.53
C GLY A 71 11.18 -1.42 22.70
N THR A 72 12.33 -2.04 22.99
CA THR A 72 13.59 -1.33 23.24
C THR A 72 14.33 -0.96 21.95
N LEU A 73 14.20 -1.78 20.91
CA LEU A 73 14.90 -1.62 19.64
C LEU A 73 13.92 -1.41 18.48
N PRO A 74 14.32 -0.68 17.42
CA PRO A 74 13.53 -0.60 16.19
C PRO A 74 13.30 -2.01 15.63
N ALA A 75 12.05 -2.34 15.33
CA ALA A 75 11.68 -3.65 14.79
C ALA A 75 11.52 -3.60 13.28
N HIS A 76 12.19 -4.51 12.59
CA HIS A 76 12.05 -4.60 11.15
C HIS A 76 10.69 -5.21 10.75
N ALA A 77 9.99 -4.62 9.79
CA ALA A 77 8.65 -5.06 9.39
C ALA A 77 8.59 -6.55 9.00
N ARG A 78 9.62 -7.07 8.32
CA ARG A 78 9.72 -8.51 8.03
C ARG A 78 9.97 -9.38 9.26
N GLN A 79 10.68 -8.88 10.28
CA GLN A 79 10.89 -9.64 11.52
C GLN A 79 9.57 -9.77 12.28
N ILE A 80 8.78 -8.69 12.35
CA ILE A 80 7.43 -8.71 12.91
C ILE A 80 6.57 -9.72 12.13
N MET A 81 6.63 -9.69 10.79
CA MET A 81 5.93 -10.67 9.96
C MET A 81 6.35 -12.11 10.28
N TYR A 82 7.65 -12.39 10.39
CA TYR A 82 8.11 -13.75 10.69
C TYR A 82 7.69 -14.20 12.09
N ALA A 83 7.60 -13.29 13.05
CA ALA A 83 7.07 -13.58 14.37
C ALA A 83 5.55 -13.87 14.35
N ALA A 84 4.78 -13.11 13.57
CA ALA A 84 3.33 -13.24 13.47
C ALA A 84 2.87 -14.40 12.58
N ARG A 85 3.66 -14.77 11.57
CA ARG A 85 3.29 -15.70 10.50
C ARG A 85 2.78 -17.05 11.01
N PRO A 86 3.42 -17.74 11.98
CA PRO A 86 2.91 -19.02 12.47
C PRO A 86 1.48 -18.90 13.00
N THR A 87 1.23 -17.92 13.88
CA THR A 87 -0.08 -17.66 14.48
C THR A 87 -1.12 -17.28 13.43
N ILE A 88 -0.76 -16.47 12.44
CA ILE A 88 -1.68 -16.10 11.35
C ILE A 88 -2.06 -17.33 10.52
N LEU A 89 -1.10 -18.17 10.14
CA LEU A 89 -1.33 -19.34 9.29
C LEU A 89 -2.10 -20.46 10.02
N GLU A 90 -1.99 -20.53 11.34
CA GLU A 90 -2.75 -21.48 12.17
C GLU A 90 -4.22 -21.07 12.30
N ASN A 91 -4.48 -19.77 12.42
CA ASN A 91 -5.83 -19.27 12.70
C ASN A 91 -6.62 -18.85 11.44
N ALA A 92 -5.93 -18.34 10.41
CA ALA A 92 -6.60 -17.81 9.23
C ALA A 92 -6.97 -18.91 8.23
N GLN A 93 -8.22 -18.91 7.77
CA GLN A 93 -8.75 -19.91 6.84
C GLN A 93 -9.39 -19.25 5.62
N ASP A 94 -9.25 -19.90 4.45
CA ASP A 94 -9.88 -19.46 3.23
C ASP A 94 -11.39 -19.83 3.16
N ARG A 95 -12.05 -19.55 2.03
CA ARG A 95 -13.49 -19.84 1.87
C ARG A 95 -13.85 -21.33 1.85
N TYR A 96 -12.85 -22.21 1.76
CA TYR A 96 -12.96 -23.66 1.77
C TYR A 96 -12.40 -24.28 3.05
N GLY A 97 -11.87 -23.48 3.98
CA GLY A 97 -11.23 -23.97 5.21
C GLY A 97 -9.76 -24.34 5.00
N GLU A 98 -9.16 -23.96 3.87
CA GLU A 98 -7.77 -24.26 3.55
C GLU A 98 -6.83 -23.19 4.13
N PRO A 99 -5.57 -23.56 4.44
CA PRO A 99 -4.55 -22.61 4.88
C PRO A 99 -4.32 -21.51 3.83
N LEU A 100 -4.29 -20.27 4.28
CA LEU A 100 -4.04 -19.12 3.41
C LEU A 100 -2.54 -18.85 3.25
N GLU A 101 -2.13 -18.38 2.07
CA GLU A 101 -0.77 -17.87 1.90
C GLU A 101 -0.65 -16.41 2.37
N LEU A 102 0.22 -16.16 3.35
CA LEU A 102 0.55 -14.81 3.79
C LEU A 102 1.62 -14.19 2.87
N ARG A 103 1.20 -13.25 2.02
CA ARG A 103 2.12 -12.47 1.18
C ARG A 103 2.85 -11.41 2.01
N SER A 104 4.18 -11.40 1.90
CA SER A 104 5.02 -10.43 2.63
C SER A 104 4.71 -8.98 2.30
N GLU A 105 4.47 -8.67 1.02
CA GLU A 105 4.10 -7.31 0.57
C GLU A 105 2.81 -6.86 1.27
N TYR A 106 1.80 -7.72 1.33
CA TYR A 106 0.51 -7.39 1.95
C TYR A 106 0.62 -7.18 3.45
N PHE A 107 1.40 -8.01 4.15
CA PHE A 107 1.63 -7.82 5.59
C PHE A 107 2.36 -6.51 5.86
N THR A 108 3.49 -6.29 5.19
CA THR A 108 4.38 -5.15 5.49
C THR A 108 3.84 -3.82 4.96
N GLN A 109 3.16 -3.78 3.81
CA GLN A 109 2.72 -2.54 3.17
C GLN A 109 1.25 -2.19 3.47
N THR A 110 0.46 -3.11 4.02
CA THR A 110 -0.97 -2.89 4.29
C THR A 110 -1.32 -3.22 5.73
N LEU A 111 -1.24 -4.50 6.14
CA LEU A 111 -1.75 -4.91 7.45
C LEU A 111 -1.06 -4.21 8.63
N LEU A 112 0.28 -4.15 8.61
CA LEU A 112 1.06 -3.56 9.70
C LEU A 112 0.91 -2.03 9.75
N PRO A 113 1.05 -1.27 8.63
CA PRO A 113 0.77 0.17 8.62
C PRO A 113 -0.66 0.50 9.04
N ASP A 114 -1.64 -0.24 8.52
CA ASP A 114 -3.06 -0.03 8.85
C ASP A 114 -3.29 -0.27 10.35
N TYR A 115 -2.73 -1.35 10.92
CA TYR A 115 -2.85 -1.62 12.35
C TYR A 115 -2.28 -0.49 13.20
N VAL A 116 -1.07 -0.02 12.86
CA VAL A 116 -0.40 1.08 13.58
C VAL A 116 -1.22 2.37 13.52
N ALA A 117 -1.76 2.69 12.35
CA ALA A 117 -2.61 3.87 12.16
C ALA A 117 -3.97 3.76 12.86
N GLU A 118 -4.64 2.61 12.76
CA GLU A 118 -5.95 2.36 13.36
C GLU A 118 -5.89 2.33 14.89
N HIS A 119 -4.81 1.78 15.48
CA HIS A 119 -4.67 1.64 16.94
C HIS A 119 -3.86 2.77 17.58
N GLY A 120 -3.22 3.64 16.79
CA GLY A 120 -2.45 4.79 17.28
C GLY A 120 -1.22 4.40 18.11
N VAL A 121 -0.64 3.23 17.87
CA VAL A 121 0.53 2.74 18.62
C VAL A 121 1.81 3.44 18.15
N ALA A 122 2.65 3.86 19.10
CA ALA A 122 3.91 4.55 18.82
C ALA A 122 5.07 3.55 18.60
N TRP A 123 4.89 2.58 17.71
CA TRP A 123 5.90 1.56 17.42
C TRP A 123 7.00 2.08 16.50
N ASP A 124 8.26 1.77 16.80
CA ASP A 124 9.40 2.09 15.93
C ASP A 124 9.60 0.97 14.89
N VAL A 125 8.76 1.00 13.85
CA VAL A 125 8.80 0.03 12.75
C VAL A 125 9.74 0.53 11.64
N VAL A 126 10.67 -0.35 11.24
CA VAL A 126 11.64 -0.10 10.18
C VAL A 126 11.29 -0.90 8.93
N PHE A 127 11.35 -0.25 7.77
CA PHE A 127 11.17 -0.86 6.46
C PHE A 127 12.47 -0.96 5.67
N ASP A 128 12.57 -2.01 4.86
CA ASP A 128 13.69 -2.21 3.94
C ASP A 128 13.79 -1.10 2.89
N ALA A 129 15.01 -0.94 2.36
CA ALA A 129 15.25 -0.03 1.27
C ALA A 129 14.48 -0.41 -0.01
N ARG A 130 13.72 0.55 -0.53
CA ARG A 130 13.05 0.46 -1.84
C ARG A 130 13.67 1.46 -2.81
N GLY A 131 14.84 1.10 -3.33
CA GLY A 131 15.61 1.95 -4.24
C GLY A 131 16.68 2.77 -3.52
N HIS A 132 17.27 3.72 -4.24
CA HIS A 132 18.41 4.51 -3.77
C HIS A 132 18.28 5.96 -4.24
N LEU A 133 18.69 6.90 -3.38
CA LEU A 133 18.97 8.28 -3.75
C LEU A 133 20.47 8.43 -3.94
N THR A 134 20.90 8.85 -5.13
CA THR A 134 22.25 9.38 -5.33
C THR A 134 22.19 10.90 -5.17
N GLU A 135 22.87 11.41 -4.14
CA GLU A 135 22.87 12.84 -3.86
C GLU A 135 23.71 13.59 -4.90
N PRO A 136 23.16 14.62 -5.58
CA PRO A 136 23.85 15.28 -6.69
C PRO A 136 25.20 15.87 -6.30
N HIS A 137 26.20 15.61 -7.14
CA HIS A 137 27.57 16.13 -6.97
C HIS A 137 28.25 15.72 -5.65
N THR A 138 27.72 14.67 -5.03
CA THR A 138 28.41 13.86 -4.03
C THR A 138 28.40 12.42 -4.48
N ASP A 139 29.44 11.67 -4.14
CA ASP A 139 29.46 10.22 -4.35
C ASP A 139 28.59 9.47 -3.30
N LEU A 140 27.72 10.19 -2.59
CA LEU A 140 26.84 9.64 -1.58
C LEU A 140 25.63 9.00 -2.24
N THR A 141 25.46 7.69 -2.01
CA THR A 141 24.25 6.95 -2.35
C THR A 141 23.59 6.45 -1.07
N VAL A 142 22.33 6.85 -0.87
CA VAL A 142 21.53 6.53 0.31
C VAL A 142 20.43 5.55 -0.09
N PRO A 143 20.41 4.31 0.42
CA PRO A 143 19.28 3.41 0.24
C PRO A 143 18.01 4.03 0.85
N LEU A 144 16.86 3.83 0.21
CA LEU A 144 15.58 4.40 0.66
C LEU A 144 14.88 3.47 1.67
N GLY A 145 15.61 3.13 2.75
CA GLY A 145 15.10 2.36 3.89
C GLY A 145 14.92 3.25 5.12
N THR A 146 14.10 2.85 6.09
CA THR A 146 13.77 3.72 7.24
C THR A 146 15.00 4.11 8.05
N LEU A 147 15.95 3.19 8.27
CA LEU A 147 17.17 3.49 9.02
C LEU A 147 18.14 4.36 8.22
N ASP A 148 18.28 4.11 6.92
CA ASP A 148 19.16 4.87 6.03
C ASP A 148 18.68 6.31 5.88
N VAL A 149 17.37 6.50 5.68
CA VAL A 149 16.74 7.83 5.63
C VAL A 149 16.88 8.54 6.97
N ARG A 150 16.67 7.84 8.10
CA ARG A 150 16.85 8.41 9.45
C ARG A 150 18.29 8.84 9.68
N TRP A 151 19.27 8.03 9.29
CA TRP A 151 20.68 8.37 9.35
C TRP A 151 21.00 9.61 8.51
N TYR A 152 20.50 9.65 7.27
CA TYR A 152 20.71 10.76 6.35
C TYR A 152 20.13 12.08 6.89
N ASN A 153 18.91 12.05 7.44
CA ASN A 153 18.29 13.19 8.09
C ASN A 153 19.04 13.64 9.36
N GLY A 154 19.64 12.71 10.11
CA GLY A 154 20.54 13.02 11.22
C GLY A 154 21.77 13.80 10.75
N LYS A 155 22.43 13.34 9.67
CA LYS A 155 23.59 14.02 9.07
C LYS A 155 23.26 15.40 8.51
N MET A 156 22.07 15.57 7.92
CA MET A 156 21.58 16.89 7.51
C MET A 156 21.52 17.87 8.69
N ARG A 157 20.99 17.45 9.84
CA ARG A 157 20.85 18.33 11.02
C ARG A 157 22.18 18.73 11.64
N GLU A 158 23.18 17.84 11.60
CA GLU A 158 24.53 18.11 12.10
C GLU A 158 25.27 19.14 11.22
N LYS A 159 24.98 19.20 9.91
CA LYS A 159 25.69 20.04 8.95
C LYS A 159 25.05 21.42 8.80
N ARG A 160 25.30 22.33 9.76
CA ARG A 160 25.14 23.78 9.57
C ARG A 160 26.41 24.32 8.91
N THR A 161 26.33 24.70 7.64
CA THR A 161 27.43 25.41 6.97
C THR A 161 27.34 26.91 7.19
N ASP A 162 28.50 27.53 7.35
CA ASP A 162 28.68 28.99 7.40
C ASP A 162 28.36 29.65 6.04
N ASP A 163 28.17 30.97 6.05
CA ASP A 163 27.78 31.77 4.88
C ASP A 163 28.76 31.64 3.70
N VAL A 164 28.20 31.59 2.48
CA VAL A 164 28.91 31.36 1.21
C VAL A 164 29.89 32.50 0.90
N THR A 165 31.18 32.20 0.69
CA THR A 165 32.16 33.15 0.12
C THR A 165 32.44 32.88 -1.37
N TRP A 166 32.80 33.91 -2.14
CA TRP A 166 33.06 33.85 -3.60
C TRP A 166 34.15 32.86 -4.03
N SER A 167 35.03 32.41 -3.14
CA SER A 167 36.09 31.42 -3.42
C SER A 167 35.59 29.97 -3.46
N THR A 168 34.35 29.69 -3.04
CA THR A 168 33.83 28.31 -2.89
C THR A 168 33.20 27.74 -4.17
N VAL A 169 33.29 28.47 -5.30
CA VAL A 169 32.37 28.30 -6.44
C VAL A 169 32.76 27.19 -7.43
N LYS A 170 33.95 26.59 -7.40
CA LYS A 170 34.37 25.78 -8.56
C LYS A 170 34.06 24.28 -8.57
N GLU A 171 33.98 23.55 -7.44
CA GLU A 171 33.75 22.09 -7.53
C GLU A 171 33.08 21.39 -6.33
N ALA A 172 32.97 22.00 -5.13
CA ALA A 172 32.63 21.21 -3.92
C ALA A 172 31.81 21.97 -2.85
N TYR A 173 30.67 22.56 -3.20
CA TYR A 173 29.76 23.15 -2.21
C TYR A 173 28.90 22.07 -1.51
N PRO A 174 28.92 21.92 -0.18
CA PRO A 174 28.61 20.64 0.44
C PRO A 174 27.13 20.26 0.37
N THR A 175 26.80 19.00 0.12
CA THR A 175 25.44 18.45 0.32
C THR A 175 25.42 17.48 1.51
N TYR A 176 24.21 17.23 2.00
CA TYR A 176 23.65 16.26 2.97
C TYR A 176 22.29 16.90 3.36
N GLY A 177 21.36 16.98 2.41
CA GLY A 177 20.09 17.70 2.58
C GLY A 177 19.93 18.91 1.64
N PRO A 178 18.73 19.50 1.60
CA PRO A 178 18.27 20.32 0.48
C PRO A 178 18.86 21.73 0.39
N ASN A 179 19.56 22.20 1.43
CA ASN A 179 19.87 23.63 1.63
C ASN A 179 20.69 24.28 0.51
N HIS A 180 21.35 23.52 -0.36
CA HIS A 180 22.26 24.10 -1.35
C HIS A 180 21.94 23.77 -2.81
N ARG A 181 21.38 22.59 -3.14
CA ARG A 181 21.34 22.12 -4.55
C ARG A 181 20.04 21.47 -5.02
N TYR A 182 19.17 20.98 -4.12
CA TYR A 182 17.87 20.39 -4.51
C TYR A 182 16.86 20.60 -3.38
N GLY A 183 15.60 20.94 -3.69
CA GLY A 183 14.62 21.35 -2.66
C GLY A 183 13.91 20.21 -1.93
N ALA A 184 14.18 18.95 -2.26
CA ALA A 184 13.46 17.79 -1.72
C ALA A 184 14.12 17.25 -0.45
N VAL A 185 13.31 16.93 0.57
CA VAL A 185 13.74 16.23 1.79
C VAL A 185 13.27 14.77 1.70
N LEU A 186 14.06 13.83 2.24
CA LEU A 186 13.62 12.44 2.39
C LEU A 186 12.76 12.31 3.65
N PHE A 187 11.56 11.74 3.51
CA PHE A 187 10.58 11.53 4.59
C PHE A 187 10.41 10.05 4.88
#